data_AF-A0A158DVL2-F1
#
_entry.id   AF-A0A158DVL2-F1
#
_cell.length_a   1.000
_cell.length_b   1.000
_cell.length_c   1.000
_cell.angle_alpha   90.00
_cell.angle_beta   90.00
_cell.angle_gamma   90.00
#
_symmetry.space_group_name_H-M   'P 1'
#
loop_
_entity.id
_entity.type
_entity.pdbx_description
1 polymer ?
#
loop_
_entity_poly.entity_id
_entity_poly.type
_entity_poly.pdbx_seq_one_letter_code
_entity_poly.pdbx_strand_id
1 'polypeptide(L)'
;MSTEFDKPLSGFAFVETHHGDTLQRIAARALGDAALWWQLISPNGLVPPYITDDVSQAGSGVLLTGQPILVPAPSAAAQTTDSKEVFGTDVALRNGLLQASESGDFAFVTGVDNLKQAVKNRLETEQGDLIYHMSYGSILRSLIGTGATPAAELLAASSTKATLLQDPRIDSVTSAKATISGDTASVDVEVQPVMGQSVTVSV
;
A
#
# COMPACT_ATOMS: atom_id res chain seq x y z
N MET A 1 18.01 -22.31 1.24
CA MET A 1 17.16 -21.54 2.18
C MET A 1 17.51 -20.10 1.97
N SER A 2 16.67 -19.35 1.24
CA SER A 2 16.88 -17.91 1.09
C SER A 2 16.37 -17.24 2.34
N THR A 3 17.27 -16.62 3.08
CA THR A 3 16.92 -15.83 4.27
C THR A 3 16.38 -14.47 3.84
N GLU A 4 15.76 -13.71 4.73
CA GLU A 4 15.37 -12.32 4.43
C GLU A 4 16.56 -11.44 4.01
N PHE A 5 17.79 -11.87 4.29
CA PHE A 5 19.04 -11.24 3.85
C PHE A 5 19.38 -11.48 2.37
N ASP A 6 18.72 -12.45 1.71
CA ASP A 6 18.97 -12.82 0.31
C ASP A 6 18.00 -12.13 -0.68
N LYS A 7 17.07 -11.29 -0.19
CA LYS A 7 16.18 -10.51 -1.06
C LYS A 7 17.01 -9.42 -1.75
N PRO A 8 17.03 -9.35 -3.10
CA PRO A 8 17.71 -8.26 -3.80
C PRO A 8 17.00 -6.93 -3.47
N LEU A 9 17.73 -6.02 -2.82
CA LEU A 9 17.28 -4.65 -2.58
C LEU A 9 17.26 -3.91 -3.92
N SER A 10 16.07 -3.62 -4.45
CA SER A 10 15.88 -3.03 -5.78
C SER A 10 15.97 -1.49 -5.80
N GLY A 11 16.97 -0.89 -5.15
CA GLY A 11 17.23 0.54 -5.28
C GLY A 11 17.97 1.16 -4.09
N PHE A 12 18.78 2.17 -4.37
CA PHE A 12 19.50 2.93 -3.34
C PHE A 12 19.27 4.43 -3.53
N ALA A 13 19.08 5.15 -2.42
CA ALA A 13 19.05 6.61 -2.38
C ALA A 13 20.18 7.13 -1.48
N PHE A 14 20.63 8.35 -1.73
CA PHE A 14 21.59 9.03 -0.86
C PHE A 14 20.86 9.96 0.10
N VAL A 15 21.15 9.86 1.40
CA VAL A 15 20.59 10.72 2.44
C VAL A 15 21.74 11.43 3.17
N GLU A 16 21.62 12.72 3.44
CA GLU A 16 22.64 13.46 4.19
C GLU A 16 22.64 13.10 5.68
N THR A 17 23.81 12.79 6.23
CA THR A 17 24.00 12.62 7.68
C THR A 17 24.02 13.98 8.39
N HIS A 18 23.35 14.09 9.53
CA HIS A 18 23.32 15.31 10.34
C HIS A 18 24.17 15.14 11.61
N HIS A 19 24.55 16.26 12.22
CA HIS A 19 25.28 16.25 13.49
C HIS A 19 24.51 15.50 14.59
N GLY A 20 25.19 14.56 15.26
CA GLY A 20 24.59 13.69 16.28
C GLY A 20 23.60 12.63 15.75
N ASP A 21 23.56 12.39 14.43
CA ASP A 21 22.77 11.28 13.88
C ASP A 21 23.35 9.93 14.31
N THR A 22 22.45 8.97 14.50
CA THR A 22 22.78 7.56 14.65
C THR A 22 22.17 6.79 13.48
N LEU A 23 22.67 5.59 13.20
CA LEU A 23 22.08 4.74 12.16
C LEU A 23 20.58 4.48 12.39
N GLN A 24 20.14 4.39 13.66
CA GLN A 24 18.74 4.23 14.01
C GLN A 24 17.90 5.48 13.66
N ARG A 25 18.43 6.68 13.92
CA ARG A 25 17.76 7.93 13.55
C ARG A 25 17.65 8.09 12.03
N ILE A 26 18.69 7.72 11.31
CA ILE A 26 18.70 7.75 9.85
C ILE A 26 17.70 6.73 9.29
N ALA A 27 17.68 5.50 9.82
CA ALA A 27 16.70 4.48 9.42
C ALA A 27 15.26 4.91 9.73
N ALA A 28 15.00 5.48 10.91
CA ALA A 28 13.67 6.00 11.24
C ALA A 28 13.21 7.09 10.25
N ARG A 29 14.12 7.97 9.84
CA ARG A 29 13.81 9.05 8.89
C ARG A 29 13.68 8.57 7.45
N ALA A 30 14.56 7.68 7.01
CA ALA A 30 14.66 7.25 5.62
C ALA A 30 13.77 6.04 5.28
N LEU A 31 13.59 5.12 6.23
CA LEU A 31 12.86 3.85 6.07
C LEU A 31 11.55 3.81 6.86
N GLY A 32 11.27 4.81 7.71
CA GLY A 32 10.09 4.85 8.58
C GLY A 32 10.18 3.94 9.81
N ASP A 33 11.26 3.14 9.93
CA ASP A 33 11.48 2.21 11.05
C ASP A 33 12.94 2.24 11.52
N ALA A 34 13.13 2.56 12.80
CA ALA A 34 14.44 2.61 13.46
C ALA A 34 15.11 1.23 13.55
N ALA A 35 14.34 0.14 13.56
CA ALA A 35 14.85 -1.23 13.67
C ALA A 35 15.61 -1.67 12.41
N LEU A 36 15.42 -0.97 11.29
CA LEU A 36 16.05 -1.28 10.00
C LEU A 36 17.46 -0.66 9.82
N TRP A 37 18.06 -0.12 10.88
CA TRP A 37 19.40 0.49 10.87
C TRP A 37 20.50 -0.44 10.34
N TRP A 38 20.36 -1.75 10.53
CA TRP A 38 21.32 -2.75 10.04
C TRP A 38 21.39 -2.79 8.50
N GLN A 39 20.31 -2.40 7.80
CA GLN A 39 20.29 -2.33 6.35
C GLN A 39 21.18 -1.21 5.78
N LEU A 40 21.61 -0.27 6.63
CA LEU A 40 22.52 0.81 6.24
C LEU A 40 24.00 0.37 6.30
N ILE A 41 24.32 -0.69 7.04
CA ILE A 41 25.71 -1.07 7.31
C ILE A 41 26.34 -1.75 6.11
N SER A 42 25.71 -2.83 5.63
CA SER A 42 26.27 -3.67 4.56
C SER A 42 26.49 -2.91 3.24
N PRO A 43 25.55 -2.06 2.77
CA PRO A 43 25.75 -1.34 1.51
C PRO A 43 26.83 -0.25 1.57
N ASN A 44 27.08 0.32 2.75
CA ASN A 44 28.06 1.38 2.96
C ASN A 44 29.39 0.89 3.54
N GLY A 45 29.50 -0.41 3.86
CA GLY A 45 30.69 -0.99 4.51
C GLY A 45 31.02 -0.35 5.86
N LEU A 46 30.00 0.03 6.65
CA LEU A 46 30.22 0.80 7.88
C LEU A 46 30.75 -0.07 9.03
N VAL A 47 31.63 0.51 9.83
CA VAL A 47 32.25 -0.08 11.02
C VAL A 47 31.99 0.86 12.20
N PRO A 48 31.69 0.34 13.42
CA PRO A 48 31.56 1.20 14.60
C PRO A 48 32.79 2.11 14.76
N PRO A 49 32.63 3.42 15.01
CA PRO A 49 31.45 4.14 15.50
C PRO A 49 30.41 4.57 14.43
N TYR A 50 30.54 4.12 13.18
CA TYR A 50 29.67 4.38 12.02
C TYR A 50 29.61 5.83 11.55
N ILE A 51 29.29 6.77 12.44
CA ILE A 51 29.19 8.21 12.19
C ILE A 51 30.00 8.94 13.27
N THR A 52 30.80 9.91 12.86
CA THR A 52 31.62 10.72 13.75
C THR A 52 31.59 12.18 13.31
N ASP A 53 31.71 13.10 14.27
CA ASP A 53 31.94 14.52 14.01
C ASP A 53 33.44 14.85 13.94
N ASP A 54 34.31 13.90 14.30
CA ASP A 54 35.76 14.07 14.32
C ASP A 54 36.40 13.67 12.99
N VAL A 55 36.97 14.65 12.28
CA VAL A 55 37.65 14.43 10.98
C VAL A 55 38.79 13.41 11.06
N SER A 56 39.42 13.25 12.22
CA SER A 56 40.51 12.28 12.45
C SER A 56 40.02 10.83 12.55
N GLN A 57 38.74 10.62 12.86
CA GLN A 57 38.11 9.30 12.98
C GLN A 57 37.36 8.91 11.70
N ALA A 58 37.14 9.86 10.78
CA ALA A 58 36.55 9.61 9.49
C ALA A 58 37.51 8.81 8.59
N GLY A 59 37.01 7.75 7.97
CA GLY A 59 37.83 6.82 7.19
C GLY A 59 36.99 5.81 6.41
N SER A 60 37.65 4.80 5.83
CA SER A 60 36.96 3.72 5.11
C SER A 60 36.07 2.93 6.08
N GLY A 61 34.78 3.23 6.11
CA GLY A 61 33.78 2.61 6.99
C GLY A 61 33.28 3.47 8.15
N VAL A 62 33.78 4.71 8.32
CA VAL A 62 33.25 5.67 9.31
C VAL A 62 32.95 6.98 8.60
N LEU A 63 31.68 7.36 8.56
CA LEU A 63 31.21 8.57 7.88
C LEU A 63 31.39 9.80 8.77
N LEU A 64 31.88 10.88 8.19
CA LEU A 64 31.83 12.20 8.81
C LEU A 64 30.41 12.76 8.69
N THR A 65 29.94 13.48 9.70
CA THR A 65 28.66 14.18 9.62
C THR A 65 28.64 15.18 8.45
N GLY A 66 27.51 15.24 7.75
CA GLY A 66 27.36 15.96 6.49
C GLY A 66 27.69 15.13 5.24
N GLN A 67 28.29 13.94 5.36
CA GLN A 67 28.48 13.05 4.22
C GLN A 67 27.18 12.31 3.87
N PRO A 68 26.93 12.02 2.57
CA PRO A 68 25.81 11.21 2.16
C PRO A 68 26.02 9.74 2.56
N ILE A 69 24.98 9.12 3.13
CA ILE A 69 24.91 7.68 3.39
C ILE A 69 23.96 7.03 2.39
N LEU A 70 24.32 5.86 1.88
CA LEU A 70 23.49 5.05 1.03
C LEU A 70 22.38 4.40 1.87
N VAL A 71 21.13 4.69 1.59
CA VAL A 71 19.99 4.01 2.20
C VAL A 71 19.36 3.12 1.13
N PRO A 72 18.94 1.88 1.45
CA PRO A 72 18.05 1.14 0.56
C PRO A 72 16.80 2.00 0.39
N ALA A 73 16.56 2.48 -0.82
CA ALA A 73 15.26 3.04 -1.09
C ALA A 73 14.31 1.84 -1.18
N PRO A 74 13.06 1.92 -0.69
CA PRO A 74 12.04 1.17 -1.38
C PRO A 74 12.23 1.57 -2.84
N SER A 75 12.48 0.61 -3.74
CA SER A 75 12.50 0.93 -5.16
C SER A 75 11.31 1.84 -5.37
N ALA A 76 11.49 3.01 -6.00
CA ALA A 76 10.34 3.62 -6.68
C ALA A 76 9.78 2.43 -7.46
N ALA A 77 8.62 1.92 -7.02
CA ALA A 77 8.18 0.57 -7.35
C ALA A 77 8.48 0.42 -8.83
N ALA A 78 9.36 -0.53 -9.18
CA ALA A 78 9.79 -0.67 -10.57
C ALA A 78 8.52 -0.46 -11.38
N GLN A 79 8.47 0.58 -12.22
CA GLN A 79 7.25 0.91 -12.94
C GLN A 79 7.08 -0.21 -13.95
N THR A 80 6.58 -1.35 -13.47
CA THR A 80 6.19 -2.45 -14.29
C THR A 80 4.99 -1.90 -15.01
N THR A 81 5.15 -1.74 -16.31
CA THR A 81 4.05 -1.34 -17.20
C THR A 81 3.07 -2.50 -17.37
N ASP A 82 3.44 -3.70 -16.91
CA ASP A 82 2.54 -4.84 -16.87
C ASP A 82 1.62 -4.77 -15.64
N SER A 83 0.41 -4.29 -15.89
CA SER A 83 -0.68 -4.28 -14.92
C SER A 83 -0.89 -5.62 -14.18
N LYS A 84 -0.53 -6.76 -14.78
CA LYS A 84 -0.63 -8.08 -14.12
C LYS A 84 0.35 -8.24 -12.96
N GLU A 85 1.55 -7.69 -13.07
CA GLU A 85 2.55 -7.74 -12.00
C GLU A 85 2.18 -6.79 -10.85
N VAL A 86 1.59 -5.63 -11.17
CA VAL A 86 1.19 -4.62 -10.17
C VAL A 86 -0.03 -5.06 -9.37
N PHE A 87 -1.08 -5.54 -10.05
CA PHE A 87 -2.38 -5.82 -9.41
C PHE A 87 -2.64 -7.31 -9.16
N GLY A 88 -1.76 -8.18 -9.64
CA GLY A 88 -1.79 -9.62 -9.41
C GLY A 88 -2.91 -10.35 -10.16
N THR A 89 -3.13 -11.59 -9.75
CA THR A 89 -4.15 -12.49 -10.29
C THR A 89 -4.91 -13.14 -9.13
N ASP A 90 -6.24 -13.19 -9.23
CA ASP A 90 -7.12 -13.86 -8.26
C ASP A 90 -8.17 -14.71 -8.99
N VAL A 91 -8.91 -15.53 -8.25
CA VAL A 91 -10.03 -16.30 -8.79
C VAL A 91 -11.17 -15.35 -9.15
N ALA A 92 -11.72 -15.52 -10.34
CA ALA A 92 -12.85 -14.74 -10.82
C ALA A 92 -14.12 -15.09 -10.04
N LEU A 93 -14.75 -14.06 -9.49
CA LEU A 93 -15.99 -14.16 -8.75
C LEU A 93 -17.11 -13.42 -9.50
N ARG A 94 -18.26 -14.08 -9.65
CA ARG A 94 -19.47 -13.46 -10.18
C ARG A 94 -20.60 -13.64 -9.20
N ASN A 95 -21.09 -12.54 -8.62
CA ASN A 95 -22.10 -12.53 -7.56
C ASN A 95 -21.70 -13.42 -6.36
N GLY A 96 -20.43 -13.39 -5.96
CA GLY A 96 -19.90 -14.20 -4.87
C GLY A 96 -19.66 -15.68 -5.21
N LEU A 97 -19.89 -16.11 -6.46
CA LEU A 97 -19.69 -17.49 -6.88
C LEU A 97 -18.41 -17.64 -7.70
N LEU A 98 -17.63 -18.69 -7.37
CA LEU A 98 -16.47 -19.11 -8.14
C LEU A 98 -16.89 -19.49 -9.56
N GLN A 99 -16.11 -19.04 -10.54
CA GLN A 99 -16.34 -19.36 -11.94
C GLN A 99 -15.40 -20.48 -12.41
N ALA A 100 -15.91 -21.37 -13.26
CA ALA A 100 -15.10 -22.34 -13.97
C ALA A 100 -14.66 -21.78 -15.32
N SER A 101 -13.42 -22.07 -15.70
CA SER A 101 -12.85 -21.86 -17.02
C SER A 101 -13.42 -22.89 -18.02
N GLU A 102 -13.21 -22.66 -19.31
CA GLU A 102 -13.64 -23.58 -20.37
C GLU A 102 -13.01 -24.99 -20.23
N SER A 103 -11.87 -25.10 -19.56
CA SER A 103 -11.20 -26.37 -19.23
C SER A 103 -11.71 -27.04 -17.95
N GLY A 104 -12.63 -26.41 -17.22
CA GLY A 104 -13.18 -26.92 -15.97
C GLY A 104 -12.35 -26.62 -14.71
N ASP A 105 -11.28 -25.84 -14.82
CA ASP A 105 -10.49 -25.33 -13.68
C ASP A 105 -11.03 -23.96 -13.21
N PHE A 106 -10.52 -23.36 -12.14
CA PHE A 106 -10.91 -22.01 -11.72
C PHE A 106 -10.62 -20.97 -12.82
N ALA A 107 -11.62 -20.12 -13.09
CA ALA A 107 -11.39 -18.93 -13.90
C ALA A 107 -10.64 -17.89 -13.06
N PHE A 108 -9.72 -17.18 -13.70
CA PHE A 108 -8.90 -16.16 -13.05
C PHE A 108 -9.20 -14.76 -13.60
N VAL A 109 -9.05 -13.76 -12.74
CA VAL A 109 -9.08 -12.34 -13.08
C VAL A 109 -7.69 -11.74 -12.81
N THR A 110 -7.18 -10.93 -13.74
CA THR A 110 -5.80 -10.42 -13.68
C THR A 110 -5.76 -8.91 -13.85
N GLY A 111 -4.77 -8.24 -13.26
CA GLY A 111 -4.50 -6.83 -13.53
C GLY A 111 -5.58 -5.89 -12.98
N VAL A 112 -5.95 -4.87 -13.74
CA VAL A 112 -6.92 -3.85 -13.30
C VAL A 112 -8.29 -4.45 -12.96
N ASP A 113 -8.70 -5.50 -13.67
CA ASP A 113 -9.97 -6.16 -13.38
C ASP A 113 -9.94 -6.91 -12.04
N ASN A 114 -8.76 -7.38 -11.61
CA ASN A 114 -8.59 -7.93 -10.27
C ASN A 114 -8.75 -6.84 -9.21
N LEU A 115 -8.19 -5.64 -9.44
CA LEU A 115 -8.37 -4.52 -8.53
C LEU A 115 -9.85 -4.12 -8.42
N LYS A 116 -10.58 -4.05 -9.54
CA LYS A 116 -12.02 -3.77 -9.55
C LYS A 116 -12.80 -4.82 -8.76
N GLN A 117 -12.50 -6.10 -8.96
CA GLN A 117 -13.14 -7.19 -8.21
C GLN A 117 -12.83 -7.07 -6.71
N ALA A 118 -11.58 -6.81 -6.32
CA ALA A 118 -11.18 -6.68 -4.93
C ALA A 118 -11.84 -5.47 -4.22
N VAL A 119 -11.89 -4.32 -4.91
CA VAL A 119 -12.59 -3.12 -4.42
C VAL A 119 -14.07 -3.42 -4.20
N LYS A 120 -14.73 -4.04 -5.19
CA LYS A 120 -16.13 -4.41 -5.09
C LYS A 120 -16.38 -5.36 -3.91
N ASN A 121 -15.61 -6.44 -3.81
CA ASN A 121 -15.74 -7.42 -2.72
C ASN A 121 -15.56 -6.76 -1.34
N ARG A 122 -14.60 -5.83 -1.21
CA ARG A 122 -14.35 -5.12 0.05
C ARG A 122 -15.50 -4.20 0.43
N LEU A 123 -16.06 -3.47 -0.54
CA LEU A 123 -17.19 -2.56 -0.30
C LEU A 123 -18.48 -3.33 -0.01
N GLU A 124 -18.69 -4.49 -0.64
CA GLU A 124 -19.85 -5.35 -0.42
C GLU A 124 -19.82 -6.14 0.89
N THR A 125 -18.66 -6.30 1.53
CA THR A 125 -18.51 -7.01 2.82
C THR A 125 -18.74 -6.03 3.98
N GLU A 126 -19.57 -6.39 4.96
CA GLU A 126 -19.75 -5.54 6.16
C GLU A 126 -18.48 -5.60 7.04
N GLN A 127 -18.09 -4.46 7.57
CA GLN A 127 -17.00 -4.42 8.54
C GLN A 127 -17.33 -5.27 9.78
N GLY A 128 -16.52 -6.29 10.03
CA GLY A 128 -16.70 -7.22 11.16
C GLY A 128 -17.27 -8.59 10.80
N ASP A 129 -17.74 -8.81 9.56
CA ASP A 129 -18.23 -10.12 9.10
C ASP A 129 -17.13 -11.18 9.10
N LEU A 130 -15.89 -10.77 8.82
CA LEU A 130 -14.73 -11.64 8.84
C LEU A 130 -14.12 -11.64 10.25
N ILE A 131 -14.41 -12.67 11.04
CA ILE A 131 -13.96 -12.80 12.44
C ILE A 131 -12.42 -12.65 12.57
N TYR A 132 -11.66 -13.22 11.63
CA TYR A 132 -10.20 -13.12 11.62
C TYR A 132 -9.66 -11.82 11.01
N HIS A 133 -10.53 -11.02 10.39
CA HIS A 133 -10.19 -9.78 9.70
C HIS A 133 -11.24 -8.70 10.01
N MET A 134 -11.42 -8.37 11.28
CA MET A 134 -12.46 -7.43 11.74
C MET A 134 -12.35 -6.01 11.14
N SER A 135 -11.17 -5.64 10.64
CA SER A 135 -10.95 -4.37 9.95
C SER A 135 -11.29 -4.40 8.46
N TYR A 136 -11.55 -5.58 7.88
CA TYR A 136 -11.94 -5.74 6.49
C TYR A 136 -13.44 -5.48 6.31
N GLY A 137 -13.80 -4.84 5.20
CA GLY A 137 -15.17 -4.51 4.85
C GLY A 137 -15.42 -3.00 4.86
N SER A 138 -16.67 -2.62 4.65
CA SER A 138 -17.15 -1.25 4.77
C SER A 138 -18.43 -1.21 5.60
N ILE A 139 -18.77 -0.04 6.13
CA ILE A 139 -20.04 0.15 6.86
C ILE A 139 -21.23 0.41 5.91
N LEU A 140 -21.04 0.33 4.59
CA LEU A 140 -22.05 0.77 3.60
C LEU A 140 -23.38 0.02 3.75
N ARG A 141 -23.33 -1.28 4.05
CA ARG A 141 -24.53 -2.08 4.29
C ARG A 141 -25.32 -1.60 5.50
N SER A 142 -24.66 -1.23 6.60
CA SER A 142 -25.34 -0.65 7.78
C SER A 142 -26.05 0.68 7.50
N LEU A 143 -25.67 1.40 6.44
CA LEU A 143 -26.29 2.67 6.06
C LEU A 143 -27.58 2.48 5.24
N ILE A 144 -27.82 1.29 4.69
CA ILE A 144 -29.04 0.98 3.95
C ILE A 144 -30.24 1.06 4.91
N GLY A 145 -31.25 1.86 4.54
CA GLY A 145 -32.46 2.07 5.35
C GLY A 145 -32.35 3.18 6.41
N THR A 146 -31.21 3.87 6.55
CA THR A 146 -31.05 4.99 7.49
C THR A 146 -31.75 6.30 7.06
N GLY A 147 -32.42 6.28 5.90
CA GLY A 147 -33.08 7.44 5.29
C GLY A 147 -32.11 8.30 4.48
N ALA A 148 -32.58 8.82 3.35
CA ALA A 148 -31.81 9.66 2.43
C ALA A 148 -31.52 11.04 3.04
N THR A 149 -30.56 11.10 3.94
CA THR A 149 -30.07 12.35 4.55
C THR A 149 -28.73 12.73 3.94
N PRO A 150 -28.44 14.04 3.75
CA PRO A 150 -27.12 14.48 3.30
C PRO A 150 -25.98 14.01 4.21
N ALA A 151 -26.26 13.81 5.50
CA ALA A 151 -25.31 13.27 6.46
C ALA A 151 -24.98 11.79 6.17
N ALA A 152 -25.97 10.96 5.84
CA ALA A 152 -25.77 9.56 5.47
C ALA A 152 -24.97 9.43 4.16
N GLU A 153 -25.24 10.28 3.17
CA GLU A 153 -24.48 10.32 1.91
C GLU A 153 -23.01 10.72 2.14
N LEU A 154 -22.77 11.75 2.95
CA LEU A 154 -21.41 12.17 3.29
C LEU A 154 -20.67 11.09 4.09
N LEU A 155 -21.37 10.43 5.02
CA LEU A 155 -20.83 9.33 5.81
C LEU A 155 -20.46 8.13 4.91
N ALA A 156 -21.33 7.76 3.98
CA ALA A 156 -21.07 6.70 3.01
C ALA A 156 -19.86 7.03 2.13
N ALA A 157 -19.78 8.24 1.58
CA ALA A 157 -18.66 8.67 0.74
C ALA A 157 -17.32 8.68 1.52
N SER A 158 -17.31 9.23 2.73
CA SER A 158 -16.11 9.29 3.57
C SER A 158 -15.65 7.91 4.06
N SER A 159 -16.58 7.03 4.41
CA SER A 159 -16.28 5.66 4.84
C SER A 159 -15.76 4.81 3.69
N THR A 160 -16.33 4.99 2.49
CA THR A 160 -15.81 4.36 1.26
C THR A 160 -14.36 4.79 1.03
N LYS A 161 -14.07 6.09 1.09
CA LYS A 161 -12.71 6.60 0.96
C LYS A 161 -11.76 5.99 1.98
N ALA A 162 -12.14 5.96 3.26
CA ALA A 162 -11.33 5.38 4.32
C ALA A 162 -11.08 3.87 4.10
N THR A 163 -12.07 3.13 3.62
CA THR A 163 -11.99 1.69 3.34
C THR A 163 -11.02 1.41 2.19
N LEU A 164 -11.06 2.21 1.12
CA LEU A 164 -10.22 2.03 -0.06
C LEU A 164 -8.76 2.37 0.21
N LEU A 165 -8.49 3.38 1.04
CA LEU A 165 -7.13 3.76 1.43
C LEU A 165 -6.42 2.69 2.30
N GLN A 166 -7.15 1.67 2.77
CA GLN A 166 -6.54 0.51 3.43
C GLN A 166 -5.95 -0.52 2.43
N ASP A 167 -6.29 -0.43 1.15
CA ASP A 167 -5.69 -1.30 0.13
C ASP A 167 -4.35 -0.69 -0.32
N PRO A 168 -3.21 -1.38 -0.10
CA PRO A 168 -1.89 -0.83 -0.44
C PRO A 168 -1.67 -0.63 -1.95
N ARG A 169 -2.55 -1.16 -2.80
CA ARG A 169 -2.49 -0.97 -4.26
C ARG A 169 -3.11 0.37 -4.68
N ILE A 170 -3.88 1.01 -3.80
CA ILE A 170 -4.52 2.30 -4.04
C ILE A 170 -3.67 3.40 -3.40
N ASP A 171 -3.20 4.35 -4.21
CA ASP A 171 -2.41 5.48 -3.74
C ASP A 171 -3.31 6.60 -3.20
N SER A 172 -4.34 6.93 -3.97
CA SER A 172 -5.27 8.00 -3.60
C SER A 172 -6.67 7.78 -4.17
N VAL A 173 -7.65 8.40 -3.53
CA VAL A 173 -9.06 8.41 -3.97
C VAL A 173 -9.38 9.81 -4.49
N THR A 174 -9.54 9.95 -5.80
CA THR A 174 -9.79 11.21 -6.50
C THR A 174 -11.19 11.73 -6.21
N SER A 175 -12.19 10.85 -6.28
CA SER A 175 -13.56 11.19 -5.95
C SER A 175 -14.30 10.00 -5.33
N ALA A 176 -15.21 10.30 -4.41
CA ALA A 176 -16.15 9.36 -3.83
C ALA A 176 -17.48 10.08 -3.64
N LYS A 177 -18.53 9.59 -4.30
CA LYS A 177 -19.88 10.15 -4.23
C LYS A 177 -20.83 9.03 -3.87
N ALA A 178 -21.61 9.23 -2.83
CA ALA A 178 -22.70 8.32 -2.48
C ALA A 178 -24.03 9.03 -2.77
N THR A 179 -25.00 8.28 -3.25
CA THR A 179 -26.37 8.75 -3.44
C THR A 179 -27.31 7.72 -2.82
N ILE A 180 -28.20 8.19 -1.94
CA ILE A 180 -29.17 7.34 -1.27
C ILE A 180 -30.56 7.75 -1.77
N SER A 181 -31.23 6.83 -2.46
CA SER A 181 -32.58 7.03 -2.98
C SER A 181 -33.50 5.91 -2.49
N GLY A 182 -34.38 6.24 -1.54
CA GLY A 182 -35.24 5.25 -0.89
C GLY A 182 -34.42 4.15 -0.22
N ASP A 183 -34.57 2.92 -0.71
CA ASP A 183 -33.90 1.72 -0.17
C ASP A 183 -32.62 1.36 -0.96
N THR A 184 -32.21 2.19 -1.92
CA THR A 184 -30.99 1.97 -2.71
C THR A 184 -29.92 2.98 -2.33
N ALA A 185 -28.76 2.49 -1.91
CA ALA A 185 -27.53 3.27 -1.81
C ALA A 185 -26.61 2.89 -2.97
N SER A 186 -26.14 3.88 -3.72
CA SER A 186 -25.12 3.68 -4.76
C SER A 186 -23.91 4.54 -4.46
N VAL A 187 -22.73 4.00 -4.69
CA VAL A 187 -21.46 4.69 -4.48
C VAL A 187 -20.63 4.65 -5.75
N ASP A 188 -20.34 5.83 -6.27
CA ASP A 188 -19.41 6.05 -7.37
C ASP A 188 -18.06 6.48 -6.81
N VAL A 189 -17.02 5.75 -7.17
CA VAL A 189 -15.66 6.00 -6.73
C VAL A 189 -14.69 6.04 -7.90
N GLU A 190 -13.72 6.95 -7.80
CA GLU A 190 -12.59 7.05 -8.71
C GLU A 190 -11.30 6.99 -7.89
N VAL A 191 -10.48 5.98 -8.16
CA VAL A 191 -9.22 5.73 -7.47
C VAL A 191 -8.02 5.84 -8.40
N GLN A 192 -6.92 6.33 -7.86
CA GLN A 192 -5.62 6.32 -8.48
C GLN A 192 -4.79 5.18 -7.85
N PRO A 193 -4.38 4.17 -8.63
CA PRO A 193 -3.48 3.13 -8.13
C PRO A 193 -2.04 3.66 -8.00
N VAL A 194 -1.24 2.98 -7.17
CA VAL A 194 0.20 3.31 -6.94
C VAL A 194 1.04 3.35 -8.21
N MET A 195 0.65 2.59 -9.24
CA MET A 195 1.30 2.60 -10.54
C MET A 195 0.23 2.52 -11.63
N GLY A 196 -0.12 3.65 -12.25
CA GLY A 196 -0.93 3.67 -13.48
C GLY A 196 -2.16 4.58 -13.51
N GLN A 197 -3.02 4.29 -14.48
CA GLN A 197 -4.19 5.07 -14.91
C GLN A 197 -5.35 4.97 -13.91
N SER A 198 -6.16 6.03 -13.79
CA SER A 198 -7.31 6.09 -12.88
C SER A 198 -8.31 4.97 -13.16
N VAL A 199 -8.84 4.37 -12.09
CA VAL A 199 -9.83 3.28 -12.16
C VAL A 199 -11.14 3.79 -11.55
N THR A 200 -12.21 3.74 -12.33
CA THR A 200 -13.57 4.04 -11.87
C THR A 200 -14.29 2.75 -11.50
N VAL A 201 -14.92 2.73 -10.32
CA VAL A 201 -15.74 1.61 -9.83
C VAL A 201 -17.04 2.18 -9.28
N SER A 202 -18.16 1.62 -9.74
CA SER A 202 -19.50 1.91 -9.23
C SER A 202 -20.04 0.66 -8.55
N VAL A 203 -20.54 0.82 -7.32
CA VAL A 203 -21.17 -0.25 -6.51
C VAL A 203 -22.58 0.17 -6.12
#